data_AF-A0A5C4RYE5-F1
#
_entry.id   AF-A0A5C4RYE5-F1
#
_cell.length_a   1.000
_cell.length_b   1.000
_cell.length_c   1.000
_cell.angle_alpha   90.00
_cell.angle_beta   90.00
_cell.angle_gamma   90.00
#
_symmetry.space_group_name_H-M   'P 1'
#
loop_
_entity.id
_entity.type
_entity.pdbx_description
1 polymer ?
#
loop_
_entity_poly.entity_id
_entity_poly.type
_entity_poly.pdbx_seq_one_letter_code
_entity_poly.pdbx_strand_id
1 'polypeptide(L)'
;MQLKIGDPIIYRKRKSSERPGPRAKQVFPLKNGDKYHYVVDKFWTVTNIREDGTFEVVTRTGKRHKLDQSDPNIHKPRLLEQVIYRSRFPQS
;
A
#
# COMPACT_ATOMS: atom_id res chain seq x y z
N MET A 1 -2.04 7.43 -13.82
CA MET A 1 -1.08 8.14 -12.92
C MET A 1 0.33 7.88 -13.44
N GLN A 2 1.15 8.91 -13.67
CA GLN A 2 2.53 8.70 -14.12
C GLN A 2 3.45 8.51 -12.90
N LEU A 3 4.05 7.32 -12.77
CA LEU A 3 5.02 6.97 -11.72
C LEU A 3 6.46 7.15 -12.23
N LYS A 4 7.39 7.40 -11.33
CA LYS A 4 8.83 7.39 -11.55
C LYS A 4 9.53 6.52 -10.50
N ILE A 5 10.71 6.00 -10.82
CA ILE A 5 11.56 5.33 -9.83
C ILE A 5 11.84 6.31 -8.68
N GLY A 6 11.76 5.82 -7.45
CA GLY A 6 11.88 6.64 -6.23
C GLY A 6 10.57 7.25 -5.75
N ASP A 7 9.49 7.22 -6.55
CA ASP A 7 8.20 7.75 -6.10
C ASP A 7 7.67 6.96 -4.89
N PRO A 8 7.20 7.64 -3.84
CA PRO A 8 6.44 7.00 -2.79
C PRO A 8 5.04 6.67 -3.30
N ILE A 9 4.53 5.49 -2.93
CA ILE A 9 3.15 5.08 -3.22
C ILE A 9 2.47 4.56 -1.97
N ILE A 10 1.16 4.78 -1.89
CA ILE A 10 0.29 4.18 -0.90
C ILE A 10 -0.59 3.15 -1.60
N TYR A 11 -0.50 1.90 -1.13
CA TYR A 11 -1.34 0.80 -1.59
C TYR A 11 -2.37 0.41 -0.54
N ARG A 12 -3.66 0.54 -0.85
CA ARG A 12 -4.76 0.16 0.03
C ARG A 12 -5.04 -1.34 -0.10
N LYS A 13 -4.37 -2.14 0.75
CA LYS A 13 -4.53 -3.60 0.70
C LYS A 13 -5.70 -4.08 1.55
N ARG A 14 -6.67 -4.75 0.92
CA ARG A 14 -7.75 -5.47 1.61
C ARG A 14 -7.20 -6.69 2.32
N LYS A 15 -7.70 -6.94 3.54
CA LYS A 15 -7.32 -8.09 4.38
C LYS A 15 -8.55 -8.61 5.14
N SER A 16 -8.46 -9.87 5.53
CA SER A 16 -9.42 -10.52 6.43
C SER A 16 -8.68 -11.29 7.51
N SER A 17 -9.03 -11.09 8.78
CA SER A 17 -8.50 -11.87 9.90
C SER A 17 -9.39 -11.73 11.13
N GLU A 18 -9.24 -12.65 12.10
CA GLU A 18 -9.97 -12.64 13.37
C GLU A 18 -9.58 -11.45 14.25
N ARG A 19 -8.31 -11.04 14.17
CA ARG A 19 -7.76 -9.92 14.96
C ARG A 19 -7.15 -8.87 14.03
N PRO A 20 -7.89 -7.81 13.66
CA PRO A 20 -7.34 -6.69 12.91
C PRO A 20 -6.17 -6.06 13.65
N GLY A 21 -5.09 -5.77 12.94
CA GLY A 21 -3.92 -5.12 13.56
C GLY A 21 -4.14 -3.62 13.79
N PRO A 22 -3.26 -2.93 14.52
CA PRO A 22 -3.39 -1.49 14.86
C PRO A 22 -3.48 -0.52 13.68
N ARG A 23 -3.21 -0.97 12.45
CA ARG A 23 -3.28 -0.17 11.22
C ARG A 23 -4.50 -0.52 10.35
N ALA A 24 -5.39 -1.38 10.84
CA ALA A 24 -6.63 -1.70 10.17
C ALA A 24 -7.53 -0.45 10.14
N LYS A 25 -8.09 -0.18 8.97
CA LYS A 25 -9.08 0.88 8.73
C LYS A 25 -10.32 0.24 8.12
N GLN A 26 -11.46 0.92 8.21
CA GLN A 26 -12.73 0.45 7.64
C GLN A 26 -13.01 -1.00 8.04
N VAL A 27 -13.04 -1.24 9.36
CA VAL A 27 -13.16 -2.58 9.94
C VAL A 27 -14.63 -2.96 10.01
N PHE A 28 -14.99 -4.07 9.38
CA PHE A 28 -16.35 -4.60 9.38
C PHE A 28 -16.34 -6.08 9.76
N PRO A 29 -17.24 -6.55 10.63
CA PRO A 29 -17.40 -7.97 10.90
C PRO A 29 -17.87 -8.70 9.63
N LEU A 30 -17.39 -9.92 9.42
CA LEU A 30 -17.98 -10.84 8.45
C LEU A 30 -19.32 -11.38 8.96
N LYS A 31 -20.19 -11.84 8.04
CA LYS A 31 -21.55 -12.32 8.34
C LYS A 31 -21.63 -13.34 9.49
N ASN A 32 -20.61 -14.17 9.66
CA ASN A 32 -20.60 -15.24 10.68
C ASN A 32 -19.91 -14.82 11.99
N GLY A 33 -19.44 -13.57 12.12
CA GLY A 33 -18.81 -13.05 13.34
C GLY A 33 -17.35 -13.47 13.60
N ASP A 34 -16.87 -14.53 12.93
CA ASP A 34 -15.54 -15.11 13.21
C ASP A 34 -14.37 -14.21 12.80
N LYS A 35 -14.57 -13.32 11.83
CA LYS A 35 -13.51 -12.55 11.19
C LYS A 35 -13.96 -11.14 10.89
N TYR A 36 -12.99 -10.28 10.60
CA TYR A 36 -13.23 -8.93 10.14
C TYR A 36 -12.62 -8.71 8.75
N HIS A 37 -13.33 -7.97 7.90
CA HIS A 37 -12.77 -7.33 6.72
C HIS A 37 -12.25 -5.95 7.08
N TYR A 38 -11.05 -5.62 6.58
CA TYR A 38 -10.45 -4.30 6.79
C TYR A 38 -9.48 -3.97 5.67
N VAL A 39 -9.09 -2.69 5.59
CA VAL A 39 -8.02 -2.24 4.70
C VAL A 39 -6.80 -1.80 5.50
N VAL A 40 -5.63 -1.98 4.92
CA VAL A 40 -4.37 -1.49 5.48
C VAL A 40 -3.61 -0.74 4.39
N ASP A 41 -3.30 0.52 4.68
CA ASP A 41 -2.42 1.31 3.83
C ASP A 41 -0.97 0.81 3.95
N LYS A 42 -0.36 0.54 2.80
CA LYS A 42 1.02 0.10 2.67
C LYS A 42 1.83 1.21 2.01
N PHE A 43 2.89 1.63 2.69
CA PHE A 43 3.77 2.73 2.27
C PHE A 43 5.02 2.13 1.65
N TRP A 44 5.13 2.23 0.33
CA TRP A 44 6.18 1.58 -0.47
C TRP A 44 6.84 2.58 -1.41
N THR A 45 7.99 2.22 -1.96
CA THR A 45 8.74 3.04 -2.91
C THR A 45 8.90 2.30 -4.22
N VAL A 46 8.69 2.99 -5.36
CA VAL A 46 8.89 2.43 -6.70
C VAL A 46 10.38 2.18 -6.95
N THR A 47 10.73 0.97 -7.37
CA THR A 47 12.11 0.57 -7.67
C THR A 47 12.35 0.25 -9.15
N ASN A 48 11.30 -0.08 -9.90
CA ASN A 48 11.40 -0.38 -11.33
C ASN A 48 10.06 -0.08 -12.01
N ILE A 49 10.07 0.38 -13.26
CA ILE A 49 8.89 0.60 -14.10
C ILE A 49 9.12 -0.17 -15.40
N ARG A 50 8.14 -0.97 -15.78
CA ARG A 50 8.20 -1.83 -16.97
C ARG A 50 7.29 -1.27 -18.06
N GLU A 51 7.62 -1.58 -19.31
CA GLU A 51 6.84 -1.16 -20.48
C GLU A 51 5.48 -1.85 -20.58
N ASP A 52 5.31 -3.00 -19.91
CA ASP A 52 4.08 -3.79 -19.85
C ASP A 52 2.97 -3.18 -18.97
N GLY A 53 3.14 -1.93 -18.50
CA GLY A 53 2.19 -1.25 -17.61
C GLY A 53 2.29 -1.67 -16.14
N THR A 54 3.29 -2.47 -15.78
CA THR A 54 3.54 -2.88 -14.40
C THR A 54 4.77 -2.21 -13.81
N PHE A 55 4.89 -2.26 -12.48
CA PHE A 55 6.03 -1.68 -11.78
C PHE A 55 6.36 -2.49 -10.53
N GLU A 56 7.60 -2.35 -10.06
CA GLU A 56 8.06 -2.95 -8.82
C GLU A 56 8.17 -1.92 -7.73
N VAL A 57 7.84 -2.36 -6.52
CA VAL A 57 7.98 -1.57 -5.30
C VAL A 57 8.70 -2.35 -4.23
N VAL A 58 9.33 -1.62 -3.32
CA VAL A 58 9.97 -2.18 -2.13
C VAL A 58 9.25 -1.71 -0.86
N THR A 59 9.09 -2.63 0.09
CA THR A 59 8.59 -2.31 1.43
C THR A 59 9.70 -1.78 2.32
N ARG A 60 9.33 -1.19 3.46
CA ARG A 60 10.29 -0.78 4.50
C ARG A 60 11.22 -1.92 4.97
N THR A 61 10.79 -3.18 4.84
CA THR A 61 11.59 -4.36 5.24
C THR A 61 12.35 -4.98 4.05
N GLY A 62 12.47 -4.28 2.92
CA GLY A 62 13.18 -4.77 1.73
C GLY A 62 12.39 -5.75 0.86
N LYS A 63 11.15 -6.11 1.22
CA LYS A 63 10.36 -7.04 0.42
C LYS A 63 9.91 -6.38 -0.88
N ARG A 64 10.07 -7.06 -2.01
CA ARG A 64 9.64 -6.58 -3.33
C ARG A 64 8.26 -7.09 -3.72
N HIS A 65 7.52 -6.27 -4.44
CA HIS A 65 6.21 -6.60 -5.00
C HIS A 65 6.07 -6.05 -6.42
N LYS A 66 5.45 -6.82 -7.32
CA LYS A 66 5.00 -6.38 -8.65
C LYS A 66 3.56 -5.89 -8.54
N LEU A 67 3.26 -4.74 -9.13
CA LEU A 67 1.93 -4.11 -9.15
C LEU A 67 1.58 -3.65 -10.56
N ASP A 68 0.28 -3.57 -10.83
CA ASP A 68 -0.27 -3.02 -12.07
C ASP A 68 -0.51 -1.52 -11.90
N GLN A 69 -0.13 -0.69 -12.88
CA GLN A 69 -0.30 0.76 -12.83
C GLN A 69 -1.77 1.20 -12.87
N SER A 70 -2.67 0.34 -13.35
CA SER A 70 -4.12 0.55 -13.39
C SER A 70 -4.85 0.12 -12.12
N ASP A 71 -4.18 -0.49 -11.13
CA ASP A 71 -4.84 -0.93 -9.89
C ASP A 71 -5.40 0.29 -9.13
N PRO A 72 -6.73 0.39 -8.95
CA PRO A 72 -7.37 1.56 -8.34
C PRO A 72 -7.05 1.72 -6.84
N ASN A 73 -6.45 0.71 -6.21
CA ASN A 73 -6.05 0.78 -4.81
C ASN A 73 -4.68 1.47 -4.61
N ILE A 74 -4.01 1.86 -5.71
CA ILE A 74 -2.72 2.54 -5.70
C ILE A 74 -2.91 4.03 -5.93
N HIS A 75 -2.24 4.85 -5.12
CA HIS A 75 -2.14 6.28 -5.36
C HIS A 75 -0.81 6.84 -4.86
N LYS A 76 -0.40 7.98 -5.44
CA LYS A 76 0.65 8.81 -4.86
C LYS A 76 0.14 9.47 -3.57
N PRO A 77 0.96 9.53 -2.51
CA PRO A 77 0.60 10.27 -1.31
C PRO A 77 0.45 11.75 -1.64
N ARG A 78 -0.61 12.37 -1.14
CA ARG A 78 -0.81 13.84 -1.15
C ARG A 78 0.24 14.53 -0.27
N LEU A 79 0.42 15.84 -0.39
CA LEU A 79 1.43 16.59 0.36
C LEU A 79 1.37 16.34 1.87
N LEU A 80 0.17 16.40 2.47
CA LEU A 80 -0.01 16.12 3.90
C LEU A 80 0.30 14.66 4.24
N GLU A 81 -0.06 13.70 3.38
CA GLU A 81 0.22 12.29 3.59
C GLU A 81 1.72 12.00 3.50
N GLN A 82 2.45 12.70 2.62
CA GLN A 82 3.92 12.61 2.54
C GLN A 82 4.57 13.06 3.84
N VAL A 83 4.09 14.14 4.45
CA VAL A 83 4.61 14.66 5.72
C VAL A 83 4.24 13.73 6.89
N ILE A 84 2.96 13.41 7.04
CA ILE A 84 2.44 12.60 8.17
C ILE A 84 3.00 11.17 8.16
N TYR A 85 3.16 10.58 6.97
CA TYR A 85 3.64 9.20 6.83
C TYR A 85 5.11 9.08 6.45
N ARG A 86 5.90 10.15 6.53
CA ARG A 86 7.31 10.17 6.10
C ARG A 86 8.13 9.01 6.70
N SER A 87 7.95 8.72 7.99
CA SER A 87 8.67 7.63 8.69
C SER A 87 8.22 6.22 8.31
N ARG A 88 7.10 6.09 7.58
CA ARG A 88 6.54 4.78 7.18
C ARG A 88 7.03 4.33 5.81
N PHE A 89 7.51 5.26 4.99
CA PHE A 89 8.17 4.93 3.73
C PHE A 89 9.56 4.31 4.01
N PRO A 90 10.07 3.45 3.11
CA PRO A 90 11.46 3.04 3.13
C PRO A 90 12.38 4.27 3.19
N GLN A 91 13.27 4.31 4.19
CA GLN A 91 14.37 5.28 4.19
C GLN A 91 15.45 4.72 3.26
N SER A 92 15.86 5.53 2.28
CA SER A 92 16.95 5.24 1.36
C SER A 92 18.29 5.20 2.07
#